data_AF-A0A0B4FEX3-F1
#
_entry.id   AF-A0A0B4FEX3-F1
#
_cell.length_a   1.000
_cell.length_b   1.000
_cell.length_c   1.000
_cell.angle_alpha   90.00
_cell.angle_beta   90.00
_cell.angle_gamma   90.00
#
_symmetry.space_group_name_H-M   'P 1'
#
loop_
_entity.id
_entity.type
_entity.pdbx_description
1 polymer ?
#
loop_
_entity_poly.entity_id
_entity_poly.type
_entity_poly.pdbx_seq_one_letter_code
_entity_poly.pdbx_strand_id
1 'polypeptide(L)'
;MPVKDTRVFGGNGGNPYELYPQNSDANVKLLEVWSGWGTKDCKDKWVLKGIGLTWTDGQHKELYNRIEDDDMYQTFHFPRDGSASWDLRSGARVDELKFKTKRGVPWVTGGSGGKEEHLADGALVGFHGKASDDIDSLSMRYRV
;
A
#
# COMPACT_ATOMS: atom_id res chain seq x y z
N MET A 1 2.68 -18.11 -12.41
CA MET A 1 3.22 -17.91 -11.04
C MET A 1 2.06 -17.92 -10.06
N PRO A 2 2.14 -18.65 -8.93
CA PRO A 2 1.08 -18.67 -7.93
C PRO A 2 0.83 -17.26 -7.37
N VAL A 3 -0.43 -16.94 -7.11
CA VAL A 3 -0.87 -15.71 -6.45
C VAL A 3 -1.21 -16.02 -5.01
N LYS A 4 -0.79 -15.18 -4.08
CA LYS A 4 -1.09 -15.30 -2.65
C LYS A 4 -1.60 -13.96 -2.13
N ASP A 5 -2.42 -14.05 -1.09
CA ASP A 5 -2.79 -12.91 -0.26
C ASP A 5 -2.08 -13.03 1.09
N THR A 6 -1.64 -11.91 1.66
CA THR A 6 -1.14 -11.88 3.03
C THR A 6 -2.31 -11.95 4.01
N ARG A 7 -2.02 -12.03 5.32
CA ARG A 7 -3.02 -11.64 6.32
C ARG A 7 -3.29 -10.13 6.22
N VAL A 8 -4.36 -9.68 6.87
CA VAL A 8 -4.65 -8.24 7.03
C VAL A 8 -3.83 -7.66 8.18
N PHE A 9 -3.31 -6.45 7.97
CA PHE A 9 -2.54 -5.66 8.94
C PHE A 9 -3.19 -4.28 9.12
N GLY A 10 -3.14 -3.73 10.34
CA GLY A 10 -3.78 -2.47 10.71
C GLY A 10 -5.04 -2.63 11.56
N GLY A 11 -5.85 -1.58 11.62
CA GLY A 11 -7.03 -1.48 12.45
C GLY A 11 -8.32 -2.04 11.84
N ASN A 12 -9.37 -2.04 12.65
CA ASN A 12 -10.69 -2.56 12.26
C ASN A 12 -11.66 -1.47 11.77
N GLY A 13 -11.19 -0.22 11.63
CA GLY A 13 -11.99 0.90 11.13
C GLY A 13 -12.36 0.77 9.66
N GLY A 14 -12.97 1.82 9.11
CA GLY A 14 -13.24 1.94 7.68
C GLY A 14 -14.24 0.97 7.06
N ASN A 15 -14.39 1.12 5.74
CA ASN A 15 -15.17 0.25 4.86
C ASN A 15 -14.23 -0.60 4.00
N PRO A 16 -14.64 -1.81 3.59
CA PRO A 16 -13.83 -2.66 2.71
C PRO A 16 -13.49 -1.98 1.38
N TYR A 17 -12.29 -2.24 0.87
CA TYR A 17 -11.85 -1.83 -0.46
C TYR A 17 -11.05 -2.92 -1.16
N GLU A 18 -11.00 -2.85 -2.49
CA GLU A 18 -10.16 -3.71 -3.33
C GLU A 18 -9.54 -2.92 -4.49
N LEU A 19 -8.22 -3.00 -4.62
CA LEU A 19 -7.44 -2.45 -5.72
C LEU A 19 -6.82 -3.61 -6.49
N TYR A 20 -7.62 -4.20 -7.39
CA TYR A 20 -7.21 -5.31 -8.26
C TYR A 20 -7.45 -5.02 -9.75
N PRO A 21 -6.60 -5.56 -10.64
CA PRO A 21 -6.82 -5.47 -12.07
C PRO A 21 -7.98 -6.40 -12.48
N GLN A 22 -8.69 -6.07 -13.55
CA GLN A 22 -9.62 -7.04 -14.15
C GLN A 22 -8.88 -8.20 -14.81
N ASN A 23 -7.71 -7.94 -15.40
CA ASN A 23 -6.84 -8.98 -15.94
C ASN A 23 -6.03 -9.60 -14.80
N SER A 24 -6.31 -10.87 -14.48
CA SER A 24 -5.63 -11.56 -13.40
C SER A 24 -4.11 -11.62 -13.58
N ASP A 25 -3.60 -11.62 -14.81
CA ASP A 25 -2.17 -11.75 -15.12
C ASP A 25 -1.39 -10.43 -15.03
N ALA A 26 -2.06 -9.30 -14.86
CA ALA A 26 -1.40 -8.01 -14.77
C ALA A 26 -0.74 -7.79 -13.39
N ASN A 27 0.47 -7.25 -13.40
CA ASN A 27 1.19 -6.79 -12.20
C ASN A 27 1.15 -5.27 -12.11
N VAL A 28 1.36 -4.74 -10.92
CA VAL A 28 1.51 -3.28 -10.73
C VAL A 28 2.82 -2.82 -11.38
N LYS A 29 2.74 -1.78 -12.21
CA LYS A 29 3.89 -1.08 -12.81
C LYS A 29 4.15 0.28 -12.17
N LEU A 30 3.14 0.90 -11.58
CA LEU A 30 3.23 2.18 -10.89
C LEU A 30 2.44 2.08 -9.58
N LEU A 31 3.11 2.36 -8.48
CA LEU A 31 2.52 2.56 -7.17
C LEU A 31 2.55 4.05 -6.84
N GLU A 32 1.42 4.54 -6.36
CA GLU A 32 1.21 5.89 -5.86
C GLU A 32 0.77 5.78 -4.40
N VAL A 33 1.35 6.59 -3.52
CA VAL A 33 1.00 6.59 -2.11
C VAL A 33 0.91 8.01 -1.60
N TRP A 34 -0.20 8.30 -0.92
CA TRP A 34 -0.41 9.52 -0.15
C TRP A 34 -0.20 9.22 1.34
N SER A 35 0.50 10.09 2.03
CA SER A 35 0.73 9.97 3.47
C SER A 35 0.70 11.34 4.14
N GLY A 36 0.19 11.39 5.36
CA GLY A 36 -0.08 12.64 6.06
C GLY A 36 -0.49 12.44 7.50
N TRP A 37 -0.89 13.52 8.16
CA TRP A 37 -1.44 13.42 9.51
C TRP A 37 -2.75 12.62 9.48
N GLY A 38 -2.86 11.64 10.38
CA GLY A 38 -4.04 10.80 10.49
C GLY A 38 -5.26 11.58 10.93
N THR A 39 -6.42 10.93 10.89
CA THR A 39 -7.67 11.54 11.39
C THR A 39 -8.06 10.97 12.75
N LYS A 40 -8.95 11.70 13.44
CA LYS A 40 -9.62 11.26 14.68
C LYS A 40 -8.64 10.82 15.76
N ASP A 41 -8.65 9.54 16.10
CA ASP A 41 -7.82 8.89 17.12
C ASP A 41 -6.34 8.77 16.73
N CYS A 42 -6.00 9.07 15.47
CA CYS A 42 -4.64 9.04 14.92
C CYS A 42 -4.13 10.43 14.49
N LYS A 43 -4.74 11.54 14.96
CA LYS A 43 -4.41 12.91 14.53
C LYS A 43 -2.98 13.39 14.79
N ASP A 44 -2.27 12.73 15.70
CA ASP A 44 -0.89 13.02 16.06
C ASP A 44 0.10 12.02 15.43
N LYS A 45 -0.37 11.19 14.50
CA LYS A 45 0.42 10.16 13.81
C LYS A 45 0.47 10.46 12.31
N TRP A 46 1.62 10.25 11.70
CA TRP A 46 1.77 10.29 10.25
C TRP A 46 1.48 8.89 9.70
N VAL A 47 0.51 8.78 8.80
CA VAL A 47 -0.05 7.50 8.33
C VAL A 47 -0.24 7.48 6.82
N LEU A 48 -0.55 6.32 6.25
CA LEU A 48 -1.01 6.22 4.86
C LEU A 48 -2.44 6.71 4.73
N LYS A 49 -2.64 7.60 3.76
CA LYS A 49 -3.92 8.27 3.46
C LYS A 49 -4.59 7.72 2.22
N GLY A 50 -3.78 7.31 1.24
CA GLY A 50 -4.28 6.77 -0.01
C GLY A 50 -3.27 5.90 -0.74
N ILE A 51 -3.79 5.07 -1.66
CA ILE A 51 -3.00 4.17 -2.52
C ILE A 51 -3.57 4.20 -3.93
N GLY A 52 -2.70 4.38 -4.92
CA GLY A 52 -3.03 4.31 -6.35
C GLY A 52 -2.15 3.26 -7.04
N LEU A 53 -2.75 2.49 -7.94
CA LEU A 53 -2.07 1.42 -8.66
C LEU A 53 -2.37 1.54 -10.14
N THR A 54 -1.32 1.55 -10.96
CA THR A 54 -1.43 1.28 -12.40
C THR A 54 -0.82 -0.08 -12.72
N TRP A 55 -1.53 -0.87 -13.51
CA TRP A 55 -1.11 -2.20 -13.92
C TRP A 55 -0.42 -2.24 -15.29
N THR A 56 0.25 -3.34 -15.59
CA THR A 56 0.96 -3.58 -16.86
C THR A 56 0.03 -3.56 -18.07
N ASP A 57 -1.25 -3.85 -17.89
CA ASP A 57 -2.28 -3.77 -18.94
C ASP A 57 -2.85 -2.36 -19.13
N GLY A 58 -2.39 -1.38 -18.32
CA GLY A 58 -2.79 0.02 -18.41
C GLY A 58 -4.00 0.38 -17.55
N GLN A 59 -4.64 -0.57 -16.86
CA GLN A 59 -5.69 -0.23 -15.89
C GLN A 59 -5.10 0.60 -14.75
N HIS A 60 -5.93 1.47 -14.18
CA HIS A 60 -5.61 2.27 -13.00
C HIS A 60 -6.79 2.26 -12.02
N LYS A 61 -6.48 2.21 -10.73
CA LYS A 61 -7.42 2.39 -9.63
C LYS A 61 -6.70 3.07 -8.49
N GLU A 62 -7.44 3.89 -7.76
CA GLU A 62 -6.93 4.54 -6.56
C GLU A 62 -7.99 4.59 -5.45
N LEU A 63 -7.50 4.80 -4.24
CA LEU A 63 -8.27 5.02 -3.04
C LEU A 63 -7.59 6.16 -2.29
N TYR A 64 -8.20 7.34 -2.29
CA TYR A 64 -7.75 8.49 -1.52
C TYR A 64 -8.97 9.34 -1.15
N ASN A 65 -9.62 8.96 -0.05
CA ASN A 65 -10.98 9.38 0.24
C ASN A 65 -11.08 10.77 0.88
N ARG A 66 -9.99 11.25 1.49
CA ARG A 66 -9.92 12.57 2.12
C ARG A 66 -8.64 13.25 1.70
N ILE A 67 -8.79 14.27 0.86
CA ILE A 67 -7.68 15.06 0.34
C ILE A 67 -7.34 16.15 1.35
N GLU A 68 -6.06 16.27 1.69
CA GLU A 68 -5.52 17.32 2.57
C GLU A 68 -4.28 17.93 1.91
N ASP A 69 -4.17 19.27 1.94
CA ASP A 69 -3.16 20.02 1.19
C ASP A 69 -1.72 19.73 1.65
N ASP A 70 -1.54 19.26 2.88
CA ASP A 70 -0.26 18.93 3.49
C ASP A 70 0.12 17.44 3.37
N ASP A 71 -0.72 16.64 2.71
CA ASP A 71 -0.39 15.24 2.42
C ASP A 71 0.79 15.15 1.44
N MET A 72 1.76 14.31 1.79
CA MET A 72 2.87 13.96 0.91
C MET A 72 2.43 12.90 -0.10
N TYR A 73 2.72 13.16 -1.37
CA TYR A 73 2.54 12.23 -2.48
C TYR A 73 3.89 11.67 -2.95
N GLN A 74 4.00 10.35 -3.04
CA GLN A 74 5.15 9.66 -3.61
C GLN A 74 4.72 8.62 -4.64
N THR A 75 5.58 8.40 -5.63
CA THR A 75 5.38 7.35 -6.63
C THR A 75 6.59 6.45 -6.77
N PHE A 76 6.33 5.22 -7.22
CA PHE A 76 7.37 4.27 -7.57
C PHE A 76 7.01 3.48 -8.83
N HIS A 77 7.91 3.52 -9.81
CA HIS A 77 7.79 2.74 -11.03
C HIS A 77 8.54 1.42 -10.87
N PHE A 78 7.82 0.30 -10.96
CA PHE A 78 8.43 -1.02 -10.85
C PHE A 78 9.25 -1.37 -12.09
N PRO A 79 10.44 -1.96 -11.91
CA PRO A 79 11.13 -2.63 -13.00
C PRO A 79 10.29 -3.82 -13.52
N ARG A 80 10.60 -4.32 -14.71
CA ARG A 80 9.80 -5.35 -15.40
C ARG A 80 9.62 -6.64 -14.60
N ASP A 81 10.57 -7.00 -13.73
CA ASP A 81 10.47 -8.16 -12.85
C ASP A 81 9.56 -7.92 -11.64
N GLY A 82 9.35 -6.66 -11.24
CA GLY A 82 8.35 -6.20 -10.26
C GLY A 82 8.49 -6.72 -8.84
N SER A 83 9.42 -7.63 -8.59
CA SER A 83 9.58 -8.34 -7.33
C SER A 83 10.36 -7.51 -6.30
N ALA A 84 9.82 -7.47 -5.09
CA ALA A 84 10.43 -6.81 -3.95
C ALA A 84 10.20 -7.61 -2.65
N SER A 85 11.05 -7.34 -1.66
CA SER A 85 10.79 -7.67 -0.25
C SER A 85 10.03 -6.51 0.35
N TRP A 86 8.88 -6.79 0.95
CA TRP A 86 7.95 -5.80 1.48
C TRP A 86 7.86 -5.91 2.99
N ASP A 87 7.90 -4.76 3.65
CA ASP A 87 7.64 -4.58 5.07
C ASP A 87 6.60 -3.46 5.22
N LEU A 88 5.90 -3.46 6.35
CA LEU A 88 5.03 -2.34 6.71
C LEU A 88 5.14 -2.03 8.19
N ARG A 89 4.64 -0.85 8.56
CA ARG A 89 4.31 -0.54 9.95
C ARG A 89 2.81 -0.31 10.08
N SER A 90 2.20 -0.87 11.12
CA SER A 90 0.78 -0.68 11.37
C SER A 90 0.41 -0.71 12.85
N GLY A 91 -0.69 -0.03 13.17
CA GLY A 91 -1.36 -0.04 14.47
C GLY A 91 -2.86 0.12 14.27
N ALA A 92 -3.42 1.25 14.70
CA ALA A 92 -4.83 1.59 14.45
C ALA A 92 -5.11 1.98 12.98
N ARG A 93 -4.06 2.41 12.26
CA ARG A 93 -4.02 2.64 10.80
C ARG A 93 -2.78 1.94 10.24
N VAL A 94 -2.64 1.97 8.92
CA VAL A 94 -1.36 1.65 8.27
C VAL A 94 -0.48 2.90 8.34
N ASP A 95 0.66 2.79 9.00
CA ASP A 95 1.56 3.91 9.23
C ASP A 95 2.56 4.08 8.08
N GLU A 96 3.22 2.98 7.67
CA GLU A 96 4.34 2.99 6.71
C GLU A 96 4.26 1.80 5.74
N LEU A 97 4.66 2.03 4.49
CA LEU A 97 4.98 0.98 3.53
C LEU A 97 6.45 1.11 3.10
N LYS A 98 7.17 -0.01 3.17
CA LYS A 98 8.59 -0.07 2.86
C LYS A 98 8.87 -1.29 1.99
N PHE A 99 9.68 -1.11 0.95
CA PHE A 99 10.09 -2.26 0.15
C PHE A 99 11.43 -2.04 -0.52
N LYS A 100 12.05 -3.15 -0.93
CA LYS A 100 13.30 -3.16 -1.67
C LYS A 100 13.20 -4.10 -2.87
N THR A 101 13.36 -3.54 -4.07
CA THR A 101 13.51 -4.35 -5.29
C THR A 101 14.93 -4.94 -5.37
N LYS A 102 15.13 -6.00 -6.15
CA LYS A 102 16.41 -6.70 -6.27
C LYS A 102 17.61 -5.79 -6.61
N ARG A 103 17.37 -4.70 -7.34
CA ARG A 103 18.41 -3.80 -7.86
C ARG A 103 18.30 -2.38 -7.29
N GLY A 104 17.40 -2.15 -6.33
CA GLY A 104 17.04 -0.82 -5.87
C GLY A 104 17.55 -0.50 -4.46
N VAL A 105 17.58 0.81 -4.20
CA VAL A 105 17.60 1.37 -2.84
C VAL A 105 16.23 1.10 -2.20
N PRO A 106 16.16 0.85 -0.88
CA PRO A 106 14.87 0.77 -0.20
C PRO A 106 14.02 2.01 -0.47
N TRP A 107 12.74 1.80 -0.77
CA TRP A 107 11.74 2.84 -0.87
C TRP A 107 10.86 2.79 0.37
N VAL A 108 10.60 3.96 0.96
CA VAL A 108 9.85 4.10 2.22
C VAL A 108 8.88 5.26 2.09
N THR A 109 7.64 5.06 2.50
CA THR A 109 6.61 6.11 2.56
C THR A 109 5.72 5.92 3.78
N GLY A 110 5.19 7.01 4.31
CA GLY A 110 4.43 7.00 5.56
C GLY A 110 5.28 7.36 6.79
N GLY A 111 4.76 7.03 7.98
CA GLY A 111 5.33 7.43 9.26
C GLY A 111 5.83 6.25 10.09
N SER A 112 6.80 6.51 10.97
CA SER A 112 7.46 5.49 11.80
C SER A 112 6.62 4.96 12.98
N GLY A 113 5.32 5.22 12.98
CA GLY A 113 4.36 4.71 13.96
C GLY A 113 4.19 3.19 13.89
N GLY A 114 3.26 2.65 14.69
CA GLY A 114 2.91 1.24 14.65
C GLY A 114 4.06 0.25 14.93
N LYS A 115 3.75 -1.03 14.72
CA LYS A 115 4.71 -2.14 14.78
C LYS A 115 5.17 -2.49 13.37
N GLU A 116 6.48 -2.60 13.17
CA GLU A 116 7.08 -3.10 11.92
C GLU A 116 6.93 -4.61 11.82
N GLU A 117 6.45 -5.07 10.66
CA GLU A 117 6.30 -6.49 10.35
C GLU A 117 6.63 -6.74 8.87
N HIS A 118 7.20 -7.92 8.59
CA HIS A 118 7.37 -8.37 7.23
C HIS A 118 6.01 -8.65 6.58
N LEU A 119 5.79 -8.11 5.38
CA LEU A 119 4.56 -8.24 4.63
C LEU A 119 4.61 -9.46 3.70
N ALA A 120 5.56 -9.46 2.77
CA ALA A 120 5.73 -10.53 1.78
C ALA A 120 6.97 -10.34 0.90
N ASP A 121 7.37 -11.43 0.23
CA ASP A 121 8.33 -11.42 -0.87
C ASP A 121 7.61 -11.73 -2.19
N GLY A 122 7.66 -10.81 -3.15
CA GLY A 122 7.03 -11.04 -4.45
C GLY A 122 6.73 -9.78 -5.25
N ALA A 123 6.15 -9.98 -6.43
CA ALA A 123 5.67 -8.90 -7.29
C ALA A 123 4.25 -8.49 -6.88
N LEU A 124 4.03 -7.19 -6.73
CA LEU A 124 2.74 -6.63 -6.32
C LEU A 124 1.68 -6.82 -7.42
N VAL A 125 0.55 -7.41 -7.04
CA VAL A 125 -0.65 -7.51 -7.87
C VAL A 125 -1.71 -6.51 -7.42
N GLY A 126 -1.84 -6.27 -6.12
CA GLY A 126 -2.80 -5.30 -5.61
C GLY A 126 -2.96 -5.35 -4.10
N PHE A 127 -3.90 -4.57 -3.60
CA PHE A 127 -4.21 -4.47 -2.18
C PHE A 127 -5.71 -4.62 -1.94
N HIS A 128 -6.06 -5.18 -0.79
CA HIS A 128 -7.40 -5.09 -0.23
C HIS A 128 -7.32 -4.81 1.26
N GLY A 129 -8.38 -4.29 1.85
CA GLY A 129 -8.36 -3.93 3.26
C GLY A 129 -9.56 -3.11 3.65
N LYS A 130 -9.36 -2.20 4.60
CA LYS A 130 -10.39 -1.25 5.04
C LYS A 130 -9.85 0.18 5.05
N ALA A 131 -10.69 1.13 4.68
CA ALA A 131 -10.38 2.56 4.74
C ALA A 131 -11.63 3.40 4.99
N SER A 132 -11.48 4.52 5.69
CA SER A 132 -12.40 5.67 5.58
C SER A 132 -11.63 6.90 5.12
N ASP A 133 -11.19 7.74 6.04
CA ASP A 133 -10.45 8.96 5.75
C ASP A 133 -8.95 8.65 5.56
N ASP A 134 -8.48 7.60 6.24
CA ASP A 134 -7.12 7.07 6.18
C ASP A 134 -7.17 5.58 5.78
N ILE A 135 -6.03 4.97 5.47
CA ILE A 135 -5.93 3.52 5.27
C ILE A 135 -5.94 2.83 6.64
N ASP A 136 -7.08 2.25 7.02
CA ASP A 136 -7.22 1.55 8.31
C ASP A 136 -6.43 0.24 8.34
N SER A 137 -6.57 -0.56 7.28
CA SER A 137 -5.87 -1.83 7.16
C SER A 137 -5.59 -2.21 5.72
N LEU A 138 -4.57 -3.06 5.52
CA LEU A 138 -4.20 -3.58 4.22
C LEU A 138 -3.81 -5.06 4.29
N SER A 139 -4.03 -5.75 3.18
CA SER A 139 -3.47 -7.05 2.82
C SER A 139 -2.97 -6.95 1.39
N MET A 140 -1.83 -7.57 1.12
CA MET A 140 -1.17 -7.53 -0.18
C MET A 140 -1.45 -8.81 -0.95
N ARG A 141 -1.89 -8.65 -2.20
CA ARG A 141 -1.88 -9.72 -3.20
C ARG A 141 -0.58 -9.67 -3.99
N TYR A 142 0.10 -10.80 -4.07
CA TYR A 142 1.42 -10.88 -4.69
C TYR A 142 1.67 -12.17 -5.44
N ARG A 143 2.64 -12.11 -6.37
CA ARG A 143 3.15 -13.26 -7.13
C ARG A 143 4.54 -13.65 -6.66
N VAL A 144 4.71 -14.96 -6.49
CA VAL A 144 5.97 -15.64 -6.13
C VAL A 144 6.58 -16.32 -7.34
#